data_AF-A0AAV7ZBK6-F1
#
_entry.id   AF-A0AAV7ZBK6-F1
#
_cell.length_a   1.000
_cell.length_b   1.000
_cell.length_c   1.000
_cell.angle_alpha   90.00
_cell.angle_beta   90.00
_cell.angle_gamma   90.00
#
_symmetry.space_group_name_H-M   'P 1'
#
loop_
_entity.id
_entity.type
_entity.pdbx_description
1 polymer ?
#
loop_
_entity_poly.entity_id
_entity_poly.type
_entity_poly.pdbx_seq_one_letter_code
_entity_poly.pdbx_strand_id
1 'polypeptide(L)'
;MSYYDPVKLQKEKEDQKKHFYQEKDFILGKFGNEIKERNKDLTILSTTIKNLSVKHKQTQEKYDQLLKSLDEVQQIQNEVKKSEKEVLRLTGQLNTGYVENPEILKKKCKEEQDEVTILENELMKKSLELKGIQELKVHVQTLEDALQERLSENKQINTKLNEANQELEDKCNNIQQILDEKPKELTQEEKLDEKKKNLGQLPSCSGNVLYKTGERFGRIKWAPGFMQVVDGSLELMKQKESEVINSLDLVKQSRTIRKDKKDTKKEYCLEVRSCGESILFALENAPILNIWYKTLLQYPL
;
A
#
# COMPACT_ATOMS: atom_id res chain seq x y z
N MET A 1 48.94 1.05 -13.38
CA MET A 1 47.70 0.30 -13.67
C MET A 1 47.11 -0.12 -12.35
N SER A 2 45.94 0.44 -12.00
CA SER A 2 45.26 0.13 -10.74
C SER A 2 44.58 -1.23 -10.86
N TYR A 3 44.97 -2.19 -10.03
CA TYR A 3 44.30 -3.50 -9.96
C TYR A 3 42.89 -3.28 -9.40
N TYR A 4 41.88 -3.43 -10.25
CA TYR A 4 40.49 -3.53 -9.83
C TYR A 4 40.31 -4.82 -9.04
N ASP A 5 40.00 -4.72 -7.74
CA ASP A 5 39.68 -5.86 -6.88
C ASP A 5 38.16 -6.10 -6.89
N PRO A 6 37.66 -7.09 -7.66
CA PRO A 6 36.23 -7.34 -7.82
C PRO A 6 35.54 -7.73 -6.50
N VAL A 7 36.28 -8.28 -5.52
CA VAL A 7 35.73 -8.65 -4.20
C VAL A 7 35.38 -7.39 -3.41
N LYS A 8 36.21 -6.34 -3.52
CA LYS A 8 35.99 -5.05 -2.86
C LYS A 8 34.76 -4.33 -3.40
N LEU A 9 34.58 -4.37 -4.73
CA LEU A 9 33.44 -3.79 -5.44
C LEU A 9 32.11 -4.50 -5.14
N GLN A 10 32.16 -5.81 -4.89
CA GLN A 10 30.98 -6.60 -4.52
C GLN A 10 30.52 -6.26 -3.09
N LYS A 11 31.50 -6.11 -2.18
CA LYS A 11 31.26 -5.80 -0.77
C LYS A 11 30.71 -4.38 -0.56
N GLU A 12 31.24 -3.39 -1.29
CA GLU A 12 30.70 -2.03 -1.30
C GLU A 12 29.24 -1.97 -1.79
N LYS A 13 28.87 -2.81 -2.77
CA LYS A 13 27.49 -2.91 -3.26
C LYS A 13 26.54 -3.57 -2.25
N GLU A 14 26.99 -4.60 -1.54
CA GLU A 14 26.21 -5.22 -0.47
C GLU A 14 26.00 -4.27 0.71
N ASP A 15 27.04 -3.54 1.11
CA ASP A 15 26.95 -2.55 2.19
C ASP A 15 26.00 -1.39 1.82
N GLN A 16 26.03 -0.92 0.57
CA GLN A 16 25.07 0.08 0.07
C GLN A 16 23.62 -0.44 0.05
N LYS A 17 23.39 -1.70 -0.37
CA LYS A 17 22.05 -2.31 -0.29
C LYS A 17 21.58 -2.40 1.15
N LYS A 18 22.45 -2.79 2.07
CA LYS A 18 22.11 -2.94 3.49
C LYS A 18 21.78 -1.59 4.15
N HIS A 19 22.56 -0.55 3.85
CA HIS A 19 22.28 0.81 4.31
C HIS A 19 20.93 1.33 3.78
N PHE A 20 20.63 1.05 2.51
CA PHE A 20 19.36 1.44 1.89
C PHE A 20 18.15 0.79 2.57
N TYR A 21 18.20 -0.52 2.86
CA TYR A 21 17.10 -1.20 3.56
C TYR A 21 16.92 -0.70 4.99
N GLN A 22 18.02 -0.43 5.71
CA GLN A 22 17.96 0.14 7.06
C GLN A 22 17.34 1.55 7.07
N GLU A 23 17.69 2.38 6.09
CA GLU A 23 17.13 3.73 5.95
C GLU A 23 15.64 3.68 5.56
N LYS A 24 15.25 2.74 4.68
CA LYS A 24 13.84 2.48 4.35
C LYS A 24 13.04 2.07 5.58
N ASP A 25 13.54 1.11 6.34
CA ASP A 25 12.84 0.59 7.53
C ASP A 25 12.77 1.64 8.65
N PHE A 26 13.79 2.48 8.78
CA PHE A 26 13.79 3.63 9.70
C PHE A 26 12.72 4.67 9.31
N ILE A 27 12.64 5.03 8.03
CA ILE A 27 11.65 5.98 7.51
C ILE A 27 10.23 5.42 7.71
N LEU A 28 9.97 4.18 7.29
CA LEU A 28 8.68 3.51 7.47
C LEU A 28 8.31 3.39 8.97
N GLY A 29 9.29 3.12 9.84
CA GLY A 29 9.09 3.06 11.29
C GLY A 29 8.68 4.41 11.89
N LYS A 30 9.35 5.50 11.51
CA LYS A 30 8.97 6.86 11.95
C LYS A 30 7.57 7.23 11.50
N PHE A 31 7.28 7.05 10.21
CA PHE A 31 5.96 7.35 9.65
C PHE A 31 4.86 6.47 10.26
N GLY A 32 5.13 5.19 10.50
CA GLY A 32 4.19 4.29 11.17
C GLY A 32 3.88 4.72 12.61
N ASN A 33 4.86 5.27 13.33
CA ASN A 33 4.64 5.82 14.67
C ASN A 33 3.82 7.12 14.63
N GLU A 34 4.13 8.04 13.72
CA GLU A 34 3.36 9.28 13.56
C GLU A 34 1.89 9.01 13.17
N ILE A 35 1.62 8.05 12.29
CA ILE A 35 0.26 7.64 11.94
C ILE A 35 -0.48 7.09 13.17
N LYS A 36 0.19 6.27 13.99
CA LYS A 36 -0.40 5.73 15.23
C LYS A 36 -0.76 6.83 16.22
N GLU A 37 0.12 7.80 16.42
CA GLU A 37 -0.14 8.95 17.31
C GLU A 37 -1.32 9.80 16.78
N ARG A 38 -1.31 10.15 15.49
CA ARG A 38 -2.41 10.92 14.87
C ARG A 38 -3.76 10.18 14.93
N ASN A 39 -3.77 8.85 14.74
CA ASN A 39 -4.99 8.04 14.89
C ASN A 39 -5.50 8.01 16.33
N LYS A 40 -4.60 8.04 17.32
CA LYS A 40 -4.98 8.15 18.73
C LYS A 40 -5.62 9.51 19.00
N ASP A 41 -5.05 10.60 18.48
CA ASP A 41 -5.61 11.95 18.62
C ASP A 41 -6.97 12.08 17.94
N LEU A 42 -7.14 11.54 16.74
CA LEU A 42 -8.43 11.47 16.03
C LEU A 42 -9.49 10.71 16.84
N THR A 43 -9.09 9.63 17.50
CA THR A 43 -9.99 8.83 18.35
C THR A 43 -10.45 9.64 19.57
N ILE A 44 -9.52 10.35 20.22
CA ILE A 44 -9.82 11.22 21.37
C ILE A 44 -10.76 12.36 20.93
N LEU A 45 -10.45 13.05 19.82
CA LEU A 45 -11.29 14.10 19.27
C LEU A 45 -12.70 13.61 18.90
N SER A 46 -12.80 12.45 18.23
CA SER A 46 -14.09 11.83 17.87
C SER A 46 -14.93 11.53 19.11
N THR A 47 -14.29 11.01 20.17
CA THR A 47 -14.95 10.76 21.46
C THR A 47 -15.44 12.06 22.11
N THR A 48 -14.60 13.10 22.10
CA THR A 48 -14.95 14.43 22.63
C THR A 48 -16.13 15.04 21.87
N ILE A 49 -16.13 14.98 20.54
CA ILE A 49 -17.23 15.48 19.69
C ILE A 49 -18.54 14.75 20.00
N LYS A 50 -18.51 13.42 20.14
CA LYS A 50 -19.70 12.64 20.52
C LYS A 50 -20.25 13.08 21.88
N ASN A 51 -19.38 13.22 22.88
CA ASN A 51 -19.78 13.63 24.23
C ASN A 51 -20.37 15.05 24.24
N LEU A 52 -19.76 15.99 23.52
CA LEU A 52 -20.26 17.36 23.38
C LEU A 52 -21.61 17.39 22.65
N SER A 53 -21.75 16.61 21.57
CA SER A 53 -23.01 16.51 20.81
C SER A 53 -24.16 15.98 21.67
N VAL A 54 -23.92 14.96 22.50
CA VAL A 54 -24.92 14.44 23.46
C VAL A 54 -25.30 15.51 24.48
N LYS A 55 -24.33 16.20 25.08
CA LYS A 55 -24.58 17.28 26.05
C LYS A 55 -25.34 18.45 25.42
N HIS A 56 -24.95 18.85 24.21
CA HIS A 56 -25.63 19.90 23.46
C HIS A 56 -27.09 19.51 23.20
N LYS A 57 -27.36 18.29 22.70
CA LYS A 57 -28.72 17.80 22.48
C LYS A 57 -29.57 17.82 23.76
N GLN A 58 -29.05 17.29 24.86
CA GLN A 58 -29.76 17.28 26.15
C GLN A 58 -30.05 18.67 26.68
N THR A 59 -29.14 19.62 26.48
CA THR A 59 -29.30 21.00 26.93
C THR A 59 -30.28 21.76 26.03
N GLN A 60 -30.22 21.51 24.71
CA GLN A 60 -31.15 22.06 23.74
C GLN A 60 -32.59 21.61 24.03
N GLU A 61 -32.80 20.33 24.30
CA GLU A 61 -34.12 19.79 24.67
C GLU A 61 -34.70 20.49 25.91
N LYS A 62 -33.87 20.76 26.93
CA LYS A 62 -34.29 21.51 28.13
C LYS A 62 -34.61 22.97 27.80
N TYR A 63 -33.80 23.61 26.97
CA TYR A 63 -34.02 24.99 26.52
C TYR A 63 -35.33 25.12 25.73
N ASP A 64 -35.61 24.19 24.81
CA ASP A 64 -36.84 24.16 24.02
C ASP A 64 -38.08 23.91 24.90
N GLN A 65 -37.97 23.04 25.91
CA GLN A 65 -39.05 22.82 26.89
C GLN A 65 -39.36 24.10 27.68
N LEU A 66 -38.33 24.79 28.13
CA LEU A 66 -38.48 26.04 28.87
C LEU A 66 -39.03 27.18 28.01
N LEU A 67 -38.68 27.24 26.73
CA LEU A 67 -39.29 28.17 25.76
C LEU A 67 -40.80 27.97 25.66
N LYS A 68 -41.26 26.71 25.59
CA LYS A 68 -42.70 26.41 25.62
C LYS A 68 -43.34 26.84 26.94
N SER A 69 -42.69 26.59 28.06
CA SER A 69 -43.19 27.06 29.37
C SER A 69 -43.23 28.59 29.48
N LEU A 70 -42.34 29.30 28.79
CA LEU A 70 -42.40 30.76 28.69
C LEU A 70 -43.62 31.22 27.89
N ASP A 71 -43.93 30.56 26.78
CA ASP A 71 -45.14 30.84 25.99
C ASP A 71 -46.42 30.58 26.82
N GLU A 72 -46.45 29.50 27.60
CA GLU A 72 -47.55 29.21 28.54
C GLU A 72 -47.72 30.31 29.58
N VAL A 73 -46.62 30.78 30.19
CA VAL A 73 -46.64 31.91 31.14
C VAL A 73 -47.18 33.18 30.51
N GLN A 74 -46.81 33.46 29.26
CA GLN A 74 -47.30 34.63 28.53
C GLN A 74 -48.81 34.54 28.26
N GLN A 75 -49.32 33.33 28.00
CA GLN A 75 -50.75 33.07 27.82
C GLN A 75 -51.52 33.28 29.12
N ILE A 76 -51.09 32.64 30.22
CA ILE A 76 -51.70 32.79 31.54
C ILE A 76 -51.69 34.28 31.96
N GLN A 77 -50.59 34.98 31.74
CA GLN A 77 -50.49 36.40 32.07
C GLN A 77 -51.47 37.28 31.26
N ASN A 78 -51.80 36.90 30.01
CA ASN A 78 -52.81 37.58 29.22
C ASN A 78 -54.24 37.26 29.70
N GLU A 79 -54.47 36.04 30.17
CA GLU A 79 -55.75 35.63 30.77
C GLU A 79 -56.01 36.34 32.09
N VAL A 80 -55.02 36.40 33.00
CA VAL A 80 -55.08 37.20 34.24
C VAL A 80 -55.51 38.64 33.91
N LYS A 81 -54.83 39.30 32.95
CA LYS A 81 -55.16 40.67 32.54
C LYS A 81 -56.58 40.83 31.96
N LYS A 82 -57.14 39.78 31.34
CA LYS A 82 -58.52 39.81 30.83
C LYS A 82 -59.51 39.70 31.98
N SER A 83 -59.30 38.75 32.89
CA SER A 83 -60.16 38.54 34.06
C SER A 83 -60.09 39.72 35.04
N GLU A 84 -58.93 40.31 35.28
CA GLU A 84 -58.79 41.55 36.07
C GLU A 84 -59.61 42.71 35.48
N LYS A 85 -59.60 42.88 34.15
CA LYS A 85 -60.41 43.89 33.47
C LYS A 85 -61.91 43.62 33.62
N GLU A 86 -62.31 42.36 33.59
CA GLU A 86 -63.70 41.97 33.77
C GLU A 86 -64.17 42.19 35.21
N VAL A 87 -63.35 41.84 36.21
CA VAL A 87 -63.57 42.19 37.62
C VAL A 87 -63.77 43.70 37.77
N LEU A 88 -62.92 44.51 37.15
CA LEU A 88 -63.01 45.97 37.21
C LEU A 88 -64.30 46.47 36.56
N ARG A 89 -64.70 45.89 35.42
CA ARG A 89 -65.94 46.21 34.71
C ARG A 89 -67.18 45.89 35.55
N LEU A 90 -67.23 44.68 36.14
CA LEU A 90 -68.31 44.22 37.01
C LEU A 90 -68.42 45.06 38.29
N THR A 91 -67.27 45.37 38.91
CA THR A 91 -67.20 46.25 40.09
C THR A 91 -67.68 47.66 39.75
N GLY A 92 -67.28 48.19 38.59
CA GLY A 92 -67.76 49.48 38.10
C GLY A 92 -69.28 49.53 37.95
N GLN A 93 -69.88 48.49 37.37
CA GLN A 93 -71.34 48.36 37.24
C GLN A 93 -72.05 48.27 38.60
N LEU A 94 -71.49 47.57 39.58
CA LEU A 94 -72.05 47.54 40.94
C LEU A 94 -72.03 48.93 41.59
N ASN A 95 -70.97 49.70 41.36
CA ASN A 95 -70.79 51.03 41.95
C ASN A 95 -71.68 52.12 41.35
N THR A 96 -72.21 51.95 40.13
CA THR A 96 -73.13 52.94 39.54
C THR A 96 -74.56 52.85 40.10
N GLY A 97 -74.91 51.78 40.82
CA GLY A 97 -76.22 51.61 41.45
C GLY A 97 -77.40 51.35 40.49
N TYR A 98 -77.19 51.41 39.17
CA TYR A 98 -78.19 51.14 38.14
C TYR A 98 -78.03 49.72 37.59
N VAL A 99 -78.40 48.72 38.39
CA VAL A 99 -78.31 47.30 37.99
C VAL A 99 -79.58 46.57 38.38
N GLU A 100 -80.25 45.92 37.42
CA GLU A 100 -81.51 45.20 37.66
C GLU A 100 -81.37 44.02 38.63
N ASN A 101 -80.18 43.40 38.70
CA ASN A 101 -79.94 42.27 39.59
C ASN A 101 -78.52 42.29 40.21
N PRO A 102 -78.32 43.07 41.29
CA PRO A 102 -77.00 43.27 41.90
C PRO A 102 -76.42 42.00 42.53
N GLU A 103 -77.26 41.08 43.04
CA GLU A 103 -76.80 39.83 43.65
C GLU A 103 -76.18 38.87 42.63
N ILE A 104 -76.74 38.78 41.43
CA ILE A 104 -76.13 38.02 40.33
C ILE A 104 -74.79 38.63 39.93
N LEU A 105 -74.69 39.97 39.88
CA LEU A 105 -73.44 40.64 39.52
C LEU A 105 -72.35 40.44 40.59
N LYS A 106 -72.70 40.50 41.89
CA LYS A 106 -71.77 40.19 42.98
C LYS A 106 -71.25 38.76 42.89
N LYS A 107 -72.12 37.80 42.57
CA LYS A 107 -71.72 36.40 42.38
C LYS A 107 -70.73 36.25 41.22
N LYS A 108 -71.02 36.83 40.06
CA LYS A 108 -70.10 36.83 38.90
C LYS A 108 -68.78 37.52 39.21
N CYS A 109 -68.82 38.65 39.90
CA CYS A 109 -67.60 39.37 40.29
C CYS A 109 -66.73 38.53 41.23
N LYS A 110 -67.35 37.76 42.13
CA LYS A 110 -66.63 36.84 43.01
C LYS A 110 -66.05 35.64 42.26
N GLU A 111 -66.82 35.03 41.36
CA GLU A 111 -66.35 33.95 40.48
C GLU A 111 -65.11 34.39 39.68
N GLU A 112 -65.15 35.59 39.11
CA GLU A 112 -64.01 36.13 38.35
C GLU A 112 -62.80 36.48 39.23
N GLN A 113 -63.02 36.94 40.48
CA GLN A 113 -61.95 37.15 41.45
C GLN A 113 -61.28 35.84 41.89
N ASP A 114 -62.07 34.77 42.07
CA ASP A 114 -61.56 33.45 42.38
C ASP A 114 -60.73 32.91 41.20
N GLU A 115 -61.17 33.14 39.95
CA GLU A 115 -60.44 32.78 38.74
C GLU A 115 -59.11 33.53 38.60
N VAL A 116 -59.09 34.86 38.83
CA VAL A 116 -57.83 35.63 38.89
C VAL A 116 -56.87 35.04 39.90
N THR A 117 -57.35 34.70 41.11
CA THR A 117 -56.51 34.13 42.17
C THR A 117 -55.91 32.78 41.75
N ILE A 118 -56.67 31.94 41.05
CA ILE A 118 -56.18 30.65 40.54
C ILE A 118 -55.09 30.88 39.48
N LEU A 119 -55.36 31.74 38.51
CA LEU A 119 -54.42 32.03 37.42
C LEU A 119 -53.14 32.71 37.93
N GLU A 120 -53.21 33.59 38.92
CA GLU A 120 -52.04 34.20 39.57
C GLU A 120 -51.16 33.17 40.29
N ASN A 121 -51.78 32.21 40.98
CA ASN A 121 -51.05 31.12 41.64
C ASN A 121 -50.34 30.21 40.61
N GLU A 122 -51.00 29.90 39.49
CA GLU A 122 -50.40 29.12 38.41
C GLU A 122 -49.26 29.88 37.71
N LEU A 123 -49.47 31.18 37.46
CA LEU A 123 -48.47 32.09 36.91
C LEU A 123 -47.22 32.15 37.80
N MET A 124 -47.40 32.25 39.12
CA MET A 124 -46.31 32.29 40.09
C MET A 124 -45.51 30.98 40.08
N LYS A 125 -46.19 29.83 40.08
CA LYS A 125 -45.56 28.52 40.04
C LYS A 125 -44.72 28.33 38.77
N LYS A 126 -45.30 28.63 37.61
CA LYS A 126 -44.62 28.52 36.31
C LYS A 126 -43.47 29.52 36.18
N SER A 127 -43.62 30.74 36.70
CA SER A 127 -42.54 31.76 36.68
C SER A 127 -41.33 31.35 37.54
N LEU A 128 -41.54 30.61 38.62
CA LEU A 128 -40.44 30.04 39.42
C LEU A 128 -39.68 28.95 38.65
N GLU A 129 -40.35 28.17 37.81
CA GLU A 129 -39.73 27.16 36.92
C GLU A 129 -38.90 27.80 35.79
N LEU A 130 -39.21 29.04 35.38
CA LEU A 130 -38.49 29.77 34.33
C LEU A 130 -37.18 30.45 34.78
N LYS A 131 -36.86 30.43 36.09
CA LYS A 131 -35.59 30.96 36.61
C LYS A 131 -34.43 30.10 36.09
N GLY A 132 -33.76 30.58 35.04
CA GLY A 132 -32.60 29.91 34.43
C GLY A 132 -32.59 29.87 32.90
N ILE A 133 -33.62 30.41 32.22
CA ILE A 133 -33.68 30.40 30.75
C ILE A 133 -32.51 31.13 30.09
N GLN A 134 -32.14 32.31 30.60
CA GLN A 134 -31.02 33.07 30.06
C GLN A 134 -29.69 32.35 30.29
N GLU A 135 -29.51 31.70 31.44
CA GLU A 135 -28.33 30.89 31.74
C GLU A 135 -28.23 29.67 30.82
N LEU A 136 -29.35 28.97 30.59
CA LEU A 136 -29.42 27.83 29.68
C LEU A 136 -29.20 28.25 28.23
N LYS A 137 -29.73 29.39 27.80
CA LYS A 137 -29.46 29.95 26.46
C LYS A 137 -27.97 30.17 26.24
N VAL A 138 -27.31 30.80 27.22
CA VAL A 138 -25.85 31.03 27.17
C VAL A 138 -25.10 29.70 27.18
N HIS A 139 -25.56 28.71 27.97
CA HIS A 139 -24.95 27.40 28.01
C HIS A 139 -25.06 26.63 26.69
N VAL A 140 -26.24 26.67 26.04
CA VAL A 140 -26.46 26.11 24.70
C VAL A 140 -25.50 26.74 23.69
N GLN A 141 -25.45 28.07 23.63
CA GLN A 141 -24.58 28.79 22.71
C GLN A 141 -23.11 28.42 22.92
N THR A 142 -22.67 28.36 24.18
CA THR A 142 -21.29 27.98 24.53
C THR A 142 -20.97 26.55 24.07
N LEU A 143 -21.92 25.61 24.21
CA LEU A 143 -21.75 24.23 23.74
C LEU A 143 -21.73 24.14 22.20
N GLU A 144 -22.54 24.94 21.50
CA GLU A 144 -22.53 25.03 20.04
C GLU A 144 -21.19 25.55 19.51
N ASP A 145 -20.68 26.64 20.10
CA ASP A 145 -19.41 27.24 19.73
C ASP A 145 -18.26 26.24 19.94
N ALA A 146 -18.23 25.56 21.10
CA ALA A 146 -17.24 24.52 21.40
C ALA A 146 -17.34 23.32 20.44
N LEU A 147 -18.55 22.93 20.03
CA LEU A 147 -18.75 21.86 19.05
C LEU A 147 -18.20 22.26 17.67
N GLN A 148 -18.47 23.50 17.23
CA GLN A 148 -17.96 24.02 15.96
C GLN A 148 -16.43 24.11 15.94
N GLU A 149 -15.81 24.57 17.04
CA GLU A 149 -14.36 24.61 17.18
C GLU A 149 -13.75 23.19 17.02
N ARG A 150 -14.30 22.19 17.73
CA ARG A 150 -13.81 20.81 17.64
C ARG A 150 -14.04 20.17 16.28
N LEU A 151 -15.14 20.48 15.59
CA LEU A 151 -15.37 20.03 14.22
C LEU A 151 -14.37 20.64 13.24
N SER A 152 -13.99 21.90 13.44
CA SER A 152 -12.95 22.58 12.64
C SER A 152 -11.58 21.94 12.86
N GLU A 153 -11.19 21.69 14.12
CA GLU A 153 -9.95 20.97 14.46
C GLU A 153 -9.90 19.58 13.81
N ASN A 154 -11.00 18.82 13.87
CA ASN A 154 -11.08 17.50 13.27
C ASN A 154 -10.87 17.55 11.74
N LYS A 155 -11.47 18.55 11.06
CA LYS A 155 -11.25 18.77 9.63
C LYS A 155 -9.78 19.06 9.33
N GLN A 156 -9.15 19.96 10.08
CA GLN A 156 -7.73 20.30 9.88
C GLN A 156 -6.81 19.09 10.08
N ILE A 157 -7.05 18.28 11.11
CA ILE A 157 -6.27 17.07 11.37
C ILE A 157 -6.45 16.05 10.24
N ASN A 158 -7.67 15.85 9.75
CA ASN A 158 -7.93 14.96 8.61
C ASN A 158 -7.22 15.45 7.33
N THR A 159 -7.24 16.75 7.04
CA THR A 159 -6.51 17.31 5.89
C THR A 159 -5.02 17.00 6.00
N LYS A 160 -4.39 17.29 7.15
CA LYS A 160 -2.97 17.01 7.39
C LYS A 160 -2.64 15.52 7.32
N LEU A 161 -3.54 14.65 7.79
CA LEU A 161 -3.38 13.21 7.72
C LEU A 161 -3.40 12.72 6.26
N ASN A 162 -4.30 13.26 5.45
CA ASN A 162 -4.38 12.94 4.02
C ASN A 162 -3.14 13.41 3.26
N GLU A 163 -2.66 14.62 3.54
CA GLU A 163 -1.41 15.14 2.95
C GLU A 163 -0.21 14.27 3.31
N ALA A 164 -0.07 13.88 4.59
CA ALA A 164 1.01 13.00 5.04
C ALA A 164 0.93 11.59 4.42
N ASN A 165 -0.28 11.05 4.24
CA ASN A 165 -0.49 9.76 3.57
C ASN A 165 -0.12 9.84 2.09
N GLN A 166 -0.47 10.93 1.41
CA GLN A 166 -0.09 11.14 0.01
C GLN A 166 1.44 11.25 -0.13
N GLU A 167 2.11 12.01 0.74
CA GLU A 167 3.57 12.12 0.72
C GLU A 167 4.27 10.77 0.95
N LEU A 168 3.70 9.94 1.82
CA LEU A 168 4.15 8.56 2.03
C LEU A 168 3.97 7.68 0.80
N GLU A 169 2.81 7.76 0.16
CA GLU A 169 2.51 7.01 -1.05
C GLU A 169 3.45 7.41 -2.20
N ASP A 170 3.69 8.71 -2.37
CA ASP A 170 4.64 9.24 -3.35
C ASP A 170 6.07 8.76 -3.08
N LYS A 171 6.51 8.77 -1.81
CA LYS A 171 7.83 8.23 -1.41
C LYS A 171 7.92 6.73 -1.67
N CYS A 172 6.88 5.96 -1.35
CA CYS A 172 6.82 4.53 -1.63
C CYS A 172 6.87 4.24 -3.13
N ASN A 173 6.13 4.99 -3.94
CA ASN A 173 6.13 4.87 -5.40
C ASN A 173 7.49 5.21 -6.00
N ASN A 174 8.15 6.26 -5.50
CA ASN A 174 9.50 6.63 -5.93
C ASN A 174 10.52 5.55 -5.55
N ILE A 175 10.44 5.02 -4.33
CA ILE A 175 11.27 3.88 -3.91
C ILE A 175 11.02 2.64 -4.80
N GLN A 176 9.77 2.37 -5.15
CA GLN A 176 9.41 1.26 -6.03
C GLN A 176 9.95 1.47 -7.44
N GLN A 177 9.84 2.68 -8.01
CA GLN A 177 10.47 3.03 -9.29
C GLN A 177 11.99 2.84 -9.23
N ILE A 178 12.66 3.28 -8.17
CA ILE A 178 14.11 3.06 -8.00
C ILE A 178 14.44 1.56 -7.90
N LEU A 179 13.57 0.73 -7.30
CA LEU A 179 13.73 -0.72 -7.26
C LEU A 179 13.51 -1.37 -8.63
N ASP A 180 12.57 -0.86 -9.42
CA ASP A 180 12.27 -1.34 -10.76
C ASP A 180 13.31 -0.88 -11.80
N GLU A 181 13.91 0.31 -11.61
CA GLU A 181 14.98 0.88 -12.44
C GLU A 181 16.37 0.41 -12.04
N LYS A 182 16.58 -0.04 -10.79
CA LYS A 182 17.81 -0.77 -10.43
C LYS A 182 17.87 -2.00 -11.34
N PRO A 183 19.00 -2.23 -12.04
CA PRO A 183 19.11 -3.37 -12.93
C PRO A 183 18.78 -4.61 -12.12
N LYS A 184 17.71 -5.32 -12.51
CA LYS A 184 17.45 -6.68 -12.06
C LYS A 184 18.79 -7.39 -12.15
N GLU A 185 19.34 -7.77 -11.00
CA GLU A 185 20.51 -8.64 -11.00
C GLU A 185 20.04 -9.89 -11.70
N LEU A 186 20.42 -9.99 -12.98
CA LEU A 186 20.19 -11.17 -13.81
C LEU A 186 20.49 -12.37 -12.93
N THR A 187 19.51 -13.26 -12.82
CA THR A 187 19.70 -14.54 -12.14
C THR A 187 20.92 -15.25 -12.76
N GLN A 188 21.56 -16.18 -12.06
CA GLN A 188 22.76 -16.83 -12.61
C GLN A 188 22.51 -17.44 -14.01
N GLU A 189 21.28 -17.89 -14.30
CA GLU A 189 20.82 -18.30 -15.63
C GLU A 189 20.84 -17.15 -16.65
N GLU A 190 20.27 -16.00 -16.32
CA GLU A 190 20.23 -14.87 -17.26
C GLU A 190 21.61 -14.22 -17.46
N LYS A 191 22.52 -14.27 -16.47
CA LYS A 191 23.95 -13.89 -16.65
C LYS A 191 24.70 -14.87 -17.54
N LEU A 192 24.31 -16.14 -17.53
CA LEU A 192 24.83 -17.16 -18.43
C LEU A 192 24.33 -16.92 -19.87
N ASP A 193 23.07 -16.55 -20.04
CA ASP A 193 22.49 -16.26 -21.35
C ASP A 193 22.95 -14.94 -21.96
N GLU A 194 23.17 -13.88 -21.16
CA GLU A 194 23.81 -12.65 -21.66
C GLU A 194 25.27 -12.86 -22.06
N LYS A 195 26.01 -13.72 -21.34
CA LYS A 195 27.36 -14.13 -21.74
C LYS A 195 27.35 -14.93 -23.06
N LYS A 196 26.33 -15.78 -23.29
CA LYS A 196 26.13 -16.45 -24.58
C LYS A 196 25.77 -15.47 -25.70
N LYS A 197 24.98 -14.43 -25.42
CA LYS A 197 24.58 -13.40 -26.40
C LYS A 197 25.71 -12.45 -26.81
N ASN A 198 26.64 -12.16 -25.90
CA ASN A 198 27.81 -11.30 -26.13
C ASN A 198 29.06 -12.04 -26.67
N LEU A 199 29.01 -13.38 -26.75
CA LEU A 199 29.93 -14.16 -27.57
C LEU A 199 29.40 -14.10 -29.01
N GLY A 200 29.89 -13.13 -29.79
CA GLY A 200 29.61 -13.06 -31.23
C GLY A 200 29.79 -14.43 -31.90
N GLN A 201 28.98 -14.71 -32.93
CA GLN A 201 28.89 -15.98 -33.68
C GLN A 201 30.06 -16.93 -33.39
N LEU A 202 29.90 -17.79 -32.37
CA LEU A 202 30.89 -18.82 -32.10
C LEU A 202 31.05 -19.64 -33.39
N PRO A 203 32.30 -19.90 -33.83
CA PRO A 203 32.54 -20.55 -35.10
C PRO A 203 31.93 -21.95 -35.08
N SER A 204 30.92 -22.21 -35.91
CA SER A 204 30.38 -23.55 -36.09
C SER A 204 31.17 -24.29 -37.16
N CYS A 205 31.41 -25.59 -36.95
CA CYS A 205 31.88 -26.48 -37.99
C CYS A 205 31.09 -27.80 -37.93
N SER A 206 30.76 -28.34 -39.09
CA SER A 206 30.11 -29.65 -39.21
C SER A 206 30.67 -30.41 -40.41
N GLY A 207 30.56 -31.74 -40.37
CA GLY A 207 31.06 -32.57 -41.45
C GLY A 207 31.09 -34.05 -41.13
N ASN A 208 31.33 -34.84 -42.18
CA ASN A 208 31.53 -36.29 -42.05
C ASN A 208 32.90 -36.58 -41.44
N VAL A 209 32.94 -37.50 -40.48
CA VAL A 209 34.14 -37.90 -39.76
C VAL A 209 34.19 -39.42 -39.64
N LEU A 210 35.40 -39.97 -39.43
CA LEU A 210 35.56 -41.33 -38.91
C LEU A 210 35.84 -41.23 -37.41
N TYR A 211 34.98 -41.74 -36.55
CA TYR A 211 35.18 -41.68 -35.10
C TYR A 211 35.57 -43.03 -34.51
N LYS A 212 36.27 -43.02 -33.37
CA LYS A 212 36.66 -44.21 -32.62
C LYS A 212 35.44 -44.80 -31.89
N THR A 213 35.08 -46.03 -32.23
CA THR A 213 34.00 -46.78 -31.55
C THR A 213 34.52 -47.70 -30.45
N GLY A 214 35.82 -47.96 -30.42
CA GLY A 214 36.44 -48.81 -29.40
C GLY A 214 37.85 -49.24 -29.78
N GLU A 215 38.48 -50.02 -28.92
CA GLU A 215 39.83 -50.54 -29.11
C GLU A 215 39.88 -52.00 -28.66
N ARG A 216 40.42 -52.90 -29.50
CA ARG A 216 40.65 -54.30 -29.14
C ARG A 216 42.06 -54.69 -29.56
N PHE A 217 42.83 -55.26 -28.63
CA PHE A 217 44.22 -55.71 -28.86
C PHE A 217 45.11 -54.63 -29.51
N GLY A 218 45.01 -53.38 -29.04
CA GLY A 218 45.78 -52.25 -29.55
C GLY A 218 45.39 -51.77 -30.96
N ARG A 219 44.26 -52.25 -31.51
CA ARG A 219 43.72 -51.76 -32.79
C ARG A 219 42.45 -50.96 -32.54
N ILE A 220 42.48 -49.70 -32.98
CA ILE A 220 41.34 -48.79 -32.93
C ILE A 220 40.34 -49.17 -34.02
N LYS A 221 39.06 -49.30 -33.63
CA LYS A 221 37.94 -49.46 -34.58
C LYS A 221 37.38 -48.09 -34.93
N TRP A 222 37.15 -47.89 -36.22
CA TRP A 222 36.64 -46.65 -36.78
C TRP A 222 35.28 -46.87 -37.42
N ALA A 223 34.34 -45.95 -37.22
CA ALA A 223 33.05 -45.95 -37.90
C ALA A 223 32.76 -44.57 -38.49
N PRO A 224 32.02 -44.47 -39.60
CA PRO A 224 31.60 -43.20 -40.14
C PRO A 224 30.51 -42.57 -39.28
N GLY A 225 30.60 -41.26 -39.11
CA GLY A 225 29.63 -40.43 -38.39
C GLY A 225 29.56 -39.03 -38.98
N PHE A 226 28.60 -38.26 -38.52
CA PHE A 226 28.52 -36.84 -38.76
C PHE A 226 28.75 -36.13 -37.44
N MET A 227 29.59 -35.10 -37.45
CA MET A 227 29.90 -34.34 -36.25
C MET A 227 29.60 -32.87 -36.49
N GLN A 228 29.12 -32.19 -35.46
CA GLN A 228 28.77 -30.77 -35.50
C GLN A 228 29.11 -30.09 -34.19
N VAL A 229 29.35 -28.78 -34.26
CA VAL A 229 29.44 -27.94 -33.07
C VAL A 229 28.21 -27.05 -32.98
N VAL A 230 27.41 -27.26 -31.93
CA VAL A 230 26.14 -26.58 -31.67
C VAL A 230 26.16 -26.09 -30.23
N ASP A 231 25.88 -24.80 -30.04
CA ASP A 231 25.73 -24.16 -28.72
C ASP A 231 26.84 -24.47 -27.69
N GLY A 232 28.09 -24.53 -28.17
CA GLY A 232 29.24 -24.82 -27.30
C GLY A 232 29.46 -26.30 -27.00
N SER A 233 28.73 -27.19 -27.67
CA SER A 233 28.87 -28.65 -27.55
C SER A 233 29.32 -29.27 -28.86
N LEU A 234 30.22 -30.25 -28.78
CA LEU A 234 30.65 -31.08 -29.90
C LEU A 234 29.82 -32.36 -29.92
N GLU A 235 28.92 -32.46 -30.89
CA GLU A 235 27.97 -33.56 -31.02
C GLU A 235 28.36 -34.50 -32.14
N LEU A 236 28.34 -35.81 -31.84
CA LEU A 236 28.58 -36.89 -32.77
C LEU A 236 27.30 -37.69 -33.02
N MET A 237 26.94 -37.82 -34.29
CA MET A 237 25.79 -38.56 -34.77
C MET A 237 26.23 -39.70 -35.69
N LYS A 238 25.44 -40.79 -35.75
CA LYS A 238 25.68 -41.86 -36.72
C LYS A 238 25.30 -41.38 -38.11
N GLN A 239 26.07 -41.79 -39.11
CA GLN A 239 25.70 -41.51 -40.49
C GLN A 239 24.36 -42.21 -40.81
N LYS A 240 23.32 -41.41 -41.14
CA LYS A 240 21.91 -41.79 -41.42
C LYS A 240 20.92 -41.83 -40.23
N GLU A 241 21.36 -41.49 -39.02
CA GLU A 241 20.46 -41.36 -37.85
C GLU A 241 20.50 -39.90 -37.35
N SER A 242 19.35 -39.36 -36.94
CA SER A 242 19.25 -38.00 -36.38
C SER A 242 19.53 -37.95 -34.87
N GLU A 243 19.98 -39.07 -34.29
CA GLU A 243 20.23 -39.20 -32.86
C GLU A 243 21.70 -38.93 -32.54
N VAL A 244 21.93 -38.10 -31.51
CA VAL A 244 23.26 -37.79 -30.99
C VAL A 244 23.72 -38.96 -30.12
N ILE A 245 24.81 -39.61 -30.53
CA ILE A 245 25.38 -40.77 -29.84
C ILE A 245 26.38 -40.34 -28.76
N ASN A 246 27.02 -39.19 -28.94
CA ASN A 246 27.94 -38.63 -27.97
C ASN A 246 27.95 -37.10 -28.08
N SER A 247 28.01 -36.40 -26.95
CA SER A 247 28.08 -34.94 -26.89
C SER A 247 29.11 -34.53 -25.86
N LEU A 248 29.99 -33.60 -26.24
CA LEU A 248 31.07 -33.11 -25.39
C LEU A 248 30.96 -31.59 -25.22
N ASP A 249 30.76 -31.13 -24.00
CA ASP A 249 30.71 -29.70 -23.69
C ASP A 249 32.10 -29.06 -23.85
N LEU A 250 32.21 -28.08 -24.74
CA LEU A 250 33.45 -27.37 -25.04
C LEU A 250 33.69 -26.18 -24.10
N VAL A 251 32.73 -25.72 -23.31
CA VAL A 251 32.82 -24.47 -22.50
C VAL A 251 33.18 -24.75 -21.02
N LYS A 252 33.55 -25.99 -20.69
CA LYS A 252 33.96 -26.38 -19.33
C LYS A 252 35.45 -26.13 -19.06
N GLN A 253 35.76 -25.84 -17.80
CA GLN A 253 37.09 -25.47 -17.26
C GLN A 253 38.25 -26.45 -17.54
N SER A 254 38.00 -27.66 -18.04
CA SER A 254 39.05 -28.66 -18.33
C SER A 254 38.89 -29.28 -19.73
N ARG A 255 39.29 -28.53 -20.76
CA ARG A 255 39.33 -29.01 -22.15
C ARG A 255 40.76 -29.16 -22.68
N THR A 256 41.05 -30.26 -23.37
CA THR A 256 42.29 -30.44 -24.14
C THR A 256 42.00 -30.91 -25.56
N ILE A 257 42.62 -30.29 -26.55
CA ILE A 257 42.49 -30.64 -27.98
C ILE A 257 43.87 -31.02 -28.53
N ARG A 258 44.02 -32.21 -29.10
CA ARG A 258 45.29 -32.73 -29.61
C ARG A 258 45.18 -33.15 -31.07
N LYS A 259 46.13 -32.73 -31.90
CA LYS A 259 46.32 -33.23 -33.27
C LYS A 259 47.19 -34.48 -33.28
N ASP A 260 46.93 -35.37 -34.23
CA ASP A 260 47.80 -36.45 -34.67
C ASP A 260 48.39 -37.28 -33.51
N LYS A 261 47.49 -38.02 -32.88
CA LYS A 261 47.86 -39.02 -31.88
C LYS A 261 48.66 -40.14 -32.57
N LYS A 262 49.96 -40.22 -32.26
CA LYS A 262 50.94 -41.13 -32.90
C LYS A 262 50.50 -42.61 -32.99
N ASP A 263 49.60 -43.04 -32.12
CA ASP A 263 49.18 -44.45 -31.99
C ASP A 263 47.95 -44.84 -32.83
N THR A 264 47.38 -43.93 -33.64
CA THR A 264 46.09 -44.18 -34.31
C THR A 264 46.16 -44.88 -35.67
N LYS A 265 47.34 -44.95 -36.30
CA LYS A 265 47.54 -45.40 -37.70
C LYS A 265 46.64 -44.73 -38.75
N LYS A 266 45.92 -43.66 -38.38
CA LYS A 266 45.07 -42.85 -39.24
C LYS A 266 45.67 -41.45 -39.31
N GLU A 267 45.81 -40.93 -40.52
CA GLU A 267 46.21 -39.55 -40.73
C GLU A 267 45.06 -38.61 -40.36
N TYR A 268 45.40 -37.36 -40.03
CA TYR A 268 44.45 -36.29 -39.76
C TYR A 268 43.49 -36.59 -38.60
N CYS A 269 44.06 -36.92 -37.44
CA CYS A 269 43.28 -37.24 -36.24
C CYS A 269 43.19 -36.05 -35.27
N LEU A 270 42.03 -35.88 -34.65
CA LEU A 270 41.79 -34.96 -33.53
C LEU A 270 41.20 -35.71 -32.34
N GLU A 271 41.78 -35.46 -31.16
CA GLU A 271 41.23 -35.90 -29.87
C GLU A 271 40.80 -34.67 -29.08
N VAL A 272 39.52 -34.62 -28.72
CA VAL A 272 38.95 -33.60 -27.83
C VAL A 272 38.59 -34.28 -26.52
N ARG A 273 39.12 -33.78 -25.41
CA ARG A 273 38.78 -34.23 -24.06
C ARG A 273 38.16 -33.10 -23.27
N SER A 274 37.08 -33.39 -22.55
CA SER A 274 36.41 -32.47 -21.63
C SER A 274 35.88 -33.27 -20.44
N CYS A 275 36.16 -32.83 -19.21
CA CYS A 275 35.61 -33.42 -17.98
C CYS A 275 35.67 -34.96 -17.86
N GLY A 276 36.74 -35.59 -18.36
CA GLY A 276 36.94 -37.04 -18.30
C GLY A 276 36.39 -37.83 -19.49
N GLU A 277 35.64 -37.19 -20.38
CA GLU A 277 35.16 -37.77 -21.63
C GLU A 277 36.12 -37.40 -22.78
N SER A 278 36.18 -38.27 -23.81
CA SER A 278 37.03 -38.05 -24.97
C SER A 278 36.38 -38.53 -26.26
N ILE A 279 36.42 -37.68 -27.29
CA ILE A 279 36.04 -38.05 -28.65
C ILE A 279 37.31 -38.00 -29.50
N LEU A 280 37.66 -39.14 -30.11
CA LEU A 280 38.73 -39.26 -31.09
C LEU A 280 38.10 -39.48 -32.47
N PHE A 281 38.43 -38.61 -33.42
CA PHE A 281 37.95 -38.70 -34.79
C PHE A 281 39.05 -38.36 -35.80
N ALA A 282 38.89 -38.85 -37.02
CA ALA A 282 39.76 -38.61 -38.16
C ALA A 282 38.96 -37.92 -39.28
N LEU A 283 39.64 -37.02 -39.97
CA LEU A 283 39.08 -36.21 -41.07
C LEU A 283 39.70 -36.61 -42.40
N GLU A 284 39.06 -36.22 -43.49
CA GLU A 284 39.46 -36.64 -44.84
C GLU A 284 40.84 -36.11 -45.25
N ASN A 285 41.20 -34.89 -44.83
CA ASN A 285 42.44 -34.24 -45.22
C ASN A 285 42.93 -33.18 -44.22
N ALA A 286 44.19 -32.75 -44.36
CA ALA A 286 44.83 -31.77 -43.49
C ALA A 286 44.17 -30.38 -43.47
N PRO A 287 43.66 -29.82 -44.59
CA PRO A 287 42.91 -28.56 -44.55
C PRO A 287 41.68 -28.62 -43.64
N ILE A 288 40.86 -29.67 -43.77
CA ILE A 288 39.67 -29.86 -42.92
C ILE A 288 40.08 -30.03 -41.46
N LEU A 289 41.12 -30.81 -41.17
CA LEU A 289 41.70 -30.95 -39.83
C LEU A 289 42.04 -29.60 -39.19
N ASN A 290 42.69 -28.72 -39.96
CA ASN A 290 43.12 -27.42 -39.47
C ASN A 290 41.95 -26.48 -39.20
N ILE A 291 40.89 -26.55 -40.01
CA ILE A 291 39.65 -25.80 -39.78
C ILE A 291 39.04 -26.26 -38.46
N TRP A 292 38.79 -27.57 -38.30
CA TRP A 292 38.21 -28.14 -37.07
C TRP A 292 39.03 -27.78 -35.82
N TYR A 293 40.37 -27.92 -35.88
CA TYR A 293 41.22 -27.58 -34.76
C TYR A 293 41.16 -26.10 -34.37
N LYS A 294 41.22 -25.18 -35.36
CA LYS A 294 41.15 -23.74 -35.10
C LYS A 294 39.78 -23.33 -34.59
N THR A 295 38.71 -23.95 -35.08
CA THR A 295 37.34 -23.71 -34.62
C THR A 295 37.19 -24.13 -33.16
N LEU A 296 37.60 -25.34 -32.80
CA LEU A 296 37.47 -25.86 -31.44
C LEU A 296 38.33 -25.08 -30.41
N LEU A 297 39.47 -24.51 -30.84
CA LEU A 297 40.31 -23.66 -29.97
C LEU A 297 39.68 -22.29 -29.64
N GLN A 298 38.74 -21.80 -30.45
CA GLN A 298 38.11 -20.49 -30.24
C GLN A 298 37.04 -20.50 -29.14
N TYR A 299 36.57 -21.68 -28.73
CA TYR A 299 35.63 -21.80 -27.62
C TYR A 299 36.33 -21.49 -26.29
N PRO A 300 35.74 -20.67 -25.41
CA PRO A 300 36.35 -20.29 -24.13
C PRO A 300 36.59 -21.50 -23.21
N LEU A 301 37.61 -21.39 -22.34
CA LEU A 301 37.88 -22.30 -21.22
C LEU A 301 37.22 -21.80 -19.94
#